data_AF-A0A9N7USL8-F1
#
_entry.id   AF-A0A9N7USL8-F1
#
_cell.length_a   1.000
_cell.length_b   1.000
_cell.length_c   1.000
_cell.angle_alpha   90.00
_cell.angle_beta   90.00
_cell.angle_gamma   90.00
#
_symmetry.space_group_name_H-M   'P 1'
#
loop_
_entity.id
_entity.type
_entity.pdbx_description
1 polymer ?
#
loop_
_entity_poly.entity_id
_entity_poly.type
_entity_poly.pdbx_seq_one_letter_code
_entity_poly.pdbx_strand_id
1 'polypeptide(L)'
;MDSIGFSQVKDSTKKHLRRKLETELAASIHILSDDKERQLLYPDCLAMRELAKATYSLEMELQHARAIKAGDAVKKVGLQLRNDIKKQDISQRWPPDVEQDDNIIM
;
A
#
# COMPACT_ATOMS: atom_id res chain seq x y z
N MET A 1 32.99 9.22 4.59
CA MET A 1 32.76 7.76 4.56
C MET A 1 33.20 7.29 3.20
N ASP A 2 34.39 6.72 3.11
CA ASP A 2 34.91 6.22 1.85
C ASP A 2 34.07 5.01 1.43
N SER A 3 33.56 5.02 0.20
CA SER A 3 32.81 3.89 -0.33
C SER A 3 33.76 2.69 -0.47
N ILE A 4 33.65 1.73 0.44
CA ILE A 4 34.28 0.41 0.29
C ILE A 4 33.50 -0.30 -0.82
N GLY A 5 33.93 -0.12 -2.07
CA GLY A 5 33.28 -0.73 -3.22
C GLY A 5 33.83 -0.24 -4.54
N PHE A 6 33.64 -1.04 -5.59
CA PHE A 6 33.91 -0.66 -6.97
C PHE A 6 32.72 0.17 -7.49
N SER A 7 32.98 1.35 -8.05
CA SER A 7 31.95 2.22 -8.67
C SER A 7 31.26 1.55 -9.85
N GLN A 8 31.97 0.69 -10.58
CA GLN A 8 31.41 -0.14 -11.64
C GLN A 8 31.93 -1.56 -11.57
N VAL A 9 31.00 -2.52 -11.59
CA VAL A 9 31.31 -3.93 -11.74
C VAL A 9 31.37 -4.24 -13.24
N LYS A 10 32.54 -4.71 -13.70
CA LYS A 10 32.73 -5.18 -15.08
C LYS A 10 31.76 -6.32 -15.39
N ASP A 11 31.32 -6.41 -16.65
CA ASP A 11 30.36 -7.45 -17.05
C ASP A 11 30.92 -8.87 -16.91
N SER A 12 32.24 -9.04 -17.03
CA SER A 12 32.92 -10.31 -16.73
C SER A 12 32.74 -10.73 -15.27
N THR A 13 32.84 -9.79 -14.33
CA THR A 13 32.62 -10.01 -12.90
C THR A 13 31.16 -10.35 -12.62
N LYS A 14 30.21 -9.63 -13.23
CA LYS A 14 28.77 -9.97 -13.13
C LYS A 14 28.49 -11.38 -13.63
N LYS A 15 29.08 -11.77 -14.77
CA LYS A 15 28.93 -13.12 -15.33
C LYS A 15 29.50 -14.19 -14.41
N HIS A 16 30.66 -13.92 -13.79
CA HIS A 16 31.26 -14.83 -12.82
C HIS A 16 30.37 -15.00 -11.57
N LEU A 17 29.85 -13.89 -11.03
CA LEU A 17 28.94 -13.89 -9.89
C LEU A 17 27.65 -14.66 -10.18
N ARG A 18 27.01 -14.42 -11.34
CA ARG A 18 25.86 -15.21 -11.80
C ARG A 18 26.13 -16.69 -11.80
N ARG A 19 27.18 -17.12 -12.52
CA ARG A 19 27.50 -18.55 -12.63
C ARG A 19 27.68 -19.23 -11.27
N LYS A 20 28.33 -18.54 -10.32
CA LYS A 20 28.58 -19.09 -8.98
C LYS A 20 27.31 -19.11 -8.13
N LEU A 21 26.65 -17.97 -7.98
CA LEU A 21 25.53 -17.82 -7.06
C LEU A 21 24.25 -18.49 -7.58
N GLU A 22 24.00 -18.53 -8.89
CA GLU A 22 22.87 -19.25 -9.45
C GLU A 22 22.97 -20.76 -9.19
N THR A 23 24.20 -21.30 -9.18
CA THR A 23 24.45 -22.69 -8.83
C THR A 23 24.21 -22.95 -7.34
N GLU A 24 24.68 -22.05 -6.46
CA GLU A 24 24.51 -22.18 -5.00
C GLU A 24 23.05 -21.99 -4.56
N LEU A 25 22.33 -21.07 -5.20
CA LEU A 25 20.95 -20.72 -4.85
C LEU A 25 19.90 -21.55 -5.60
N ALA A 26 20.33 -22.38 -6.56
CA ALA A 26 19.45 -23.11 -7.48
C ALA A 26 18.35 -22.23 -8.12
N ALA A 27 18.67 -20.96 -8.37
CA ALA A 27 17.76 -19.94 -8.85
C ALA A 27 18.54 -18.90 -9.66
N SER A 28 17.90 -18.32 -10.68
CA SER A 28 18.42 -17.14 -11.39
C SER A 28 18.61 -15.97 -10.42
N ILE A 29 19.59 -15.11 -10.73
CA ILE A 29 19.85 -13.91 -9.93
C ILE A 29 19.81 -12.65 -10.80
N HIS A 30 19.23 -11.60 -10.22
CA HIS A 30 19.21 -10.28 -10.81
C HIS A 30 20.25 -9.38 -10.15
N ILE A 31 20.92 -8.57 -10.96
CA ILE A 31 21.91 -7.57 -10.51
C ILE A 31 21.41 -6.22 -11.02
N LEU A 32 21.04 -5.34 -10.09
CA LEU A 32 20.53 -3.99 -10.36
C LEU A 32 21.42 -2.95 -9.67
N SER A 33 21.40 -1.72 -10.19
CA SER A 33 22.00 -0.57 -9.51
C SER A 33 20.93 0.17 -8.73
N ASP A 34 21.23 0.50 -7.47
CA ASP A 34 20.43 1.40 -6.63
C ASP A 34 20.70 2.87 -6.98
N ASP A 35 19.87 3.79 -6.48
CA ASP A 35 19.96 5.25 -6.65
C ASP A 35 21.29 5.82 -6.10
N LYS A 36 22.00 5.04 -5.28
CA LYS A 36 23.31 5.36 -4.71
C LYS A 36 24.48 4.66 -5.42
N GLU A 37 24.27 4.22 -6.65
CA GLU A 37 25.22 3.45 -7.48
C GLU A 37 25.69 2.12 -6.85
N ARG A 38 24.98 1.63 -5.84
CA ARG A 38 25.29 0.34 -5.21
C ARG A 38 24.70 -0.79 -6.05
N GLN A 39 25.46 -1.88 -6.23
CA GLN A 39 24.90 -3.06 -6.88
C GLN A 39 24.13 -3.92 -5.88
N LEU A 40 22.83 -4.07 -6.12
CA LEU A 40 21.94 -4.96 -5.40
C LEU A 40 21.86 -6.28 -6.16
N LEU A 41 21.88 -7.38 -5.41
CA LEU A 41 21.87 -8.73 -5.95
C LEU A 41 20.79 -9.51 -5.20
N TYR A 42 19.80 -10.01 -5.95
CA TYR A 42 18.69 -10.77 -5.37
C TYR A 42 18.33 -11.97 -6.27
N PRO A 43 18.04 -13.14 -5.68
CA PRO A 43 17.61 -14.30 -6.44
C PRO A 43 16.11 -14.28 -6.74
N ASP A 44 15.72 -14.90 -7.85
CA ASP A 44 14.32 -14.98 -8.31
C ASP A 44 13.42 -15.66 -7.29
N CYS A 45 13.97 -16.62 -6.53
CA CYS A 45 13.24 -17.30 -5.47
C CYS A 45 12.86 -16.37 -4.31
N LEU A 46 13.67 -15.34 -4.02
CA LEU A 46 13.33 -14.30 -3.05
C LEU A 46 12.26 -13.37 -3.62
N ALA A 47 12.45 -12.92 -4.86
CA ALA A 47 11.52 -12.02 -5.55
C ALA A 47 10.13 -12.65 -5.65
N MET A 48 10.03 -13.95 -5.95
CA MET A 48 8.75 -14.65 -6.03
C MET A 48 8.07 -14.76 -4.67
N ARG A 49 8.83 -15.00 -3.58
CA ARG A 49 8.27 -15.09 -2.22
C ARG A 49 7.79 -13.72 -1.72
N GLU A 50 8.56 -12.66 -1.96
CA GLU A 50 8.19 -11.30 -1.59
C GLU A 50 7.01 -10.80 -2.42
N LEU A 51 7.01 -11.09 -3.73
CA LEU A 51 5.88 -10.83 -4.61
C LEU A 51 4.63 -11.58 -4.16
N ALA A 52 4.74 -12.87 -3.81
CA ALA A 52 3.62 -13.67 -3.32
C ALA A 52 3.02 -13.10 -2.02
N LYS A 53 3.87 -12.59 -1.11
CA LYS A 53 3.39 -11.90 0.10
C LYS A 53 2.69 -10.59 -0.23
N ALA A 54 3.26 -9.79 -1.13
CA ALA A 54 2.67 -8.53 -1.56
C ALA A 54 1.32 -8.74 -2.27
N THR A 55 1.24 -9.72 -3.18
CA THR A 55 -0.02 -10.07 -3.86
C THR A 55 -1.06 -10.59 -2.89
N TYR A 56 -0.69 -11.43 -1.91
CA TYR A 56 -1.62 -11.89 -0.88
C TYR A 56 -2.17 -10.72 -0.03
N SER A 57 -1.30 -9.80 0.38
CA SER A 57 -1.72 -8.61 1.14
C SER A 57 -2.69 -7.74 0.33
N LEU A 58 -2.36 -7.50 -0.94
CA LEU A 58 -3.19 -6.72 -1.86
C LEU A 58 -4.54 -7.41 -2.12
N GLU A 59 -4.57 -8.73 -2.29
CA GLU A 59 -5.83 -9.47 -2.46
C GLU A 59 -6.73 -9.36 -1.23
N MET A 60 -6.15 -9.46 -0.02
CA MET A 60 -6.89 -9.27 1.22
C MET A 60 -7.47 -7.85 1.33
N GLU A 61 -6.67 -6.82 1.05
CA GLU A 61 -7.14 -5.43 1.03
C GLU A 61 -8.27 -5.22 0.02
N LEU A 62 -8.13 -5.81 -1.17
CA LEU A 62 -9.13 -5.73 -2.23
C LEU A 62 -10.43 -6.43 -1.82
N GLN A 63 -10.34 -7.59 -1.16
CA GLN A 63 -11.49 -8.29 -0.61
C GLN A 63 -12.21 -7.44 0.46
N HIS A 64 -11.47 -6.80 1.37
CA HIS A 64 -12.03 -5.87 2.35
C HIS A 64 -12.70 -4.66 1.68
N ALA A 65 -12.04 -4.03 0.71
CA ALA A 65 -12.59 -2.91 -0.03
C ALA A 65 -13.86 -3.28 -0.81
N ARG A 66 -13.90 -4.48 -1.40
CA ARG A 66 -15.10 -5.03 -2.05
C ARG A 66 -16.23 -5.28 -1.05
N ALA A 67 -15.94 -5.81 0.13
CA ALA A 67 -16.96 -6.00 1.18
C ALA A 67 -17.55 -4.65 1.64
N ILE A 68 -16.71 -3.61 1.78
CA ILE A 68 -17.15 -2.26 2.11
C ILE A 68 -18.00 -1.66 0.98
N LYS A 69 -17.60 -1.81 -0.29
CA LYS A 69 -18.36 -1.34 -1.45
C LYS A 69 -19.65 -2.12 -1.72
N ALA A 70 -19.65 -3.43 -1.45
CA ALA A 70 -20.82 -4.29 -1.58
C ALA A 70 -21.83 -4.06 -0.45
N GLY A 71 -21.37 -3.50 0.68
CA GLY A 71 -22.18 -3.21 1.82
C GLY A 71 -23.08 -2.00 1.57
N ASP A 72 -24.38 -2.28 1.54
CA ASP A 72 -25.49 -1.42 1.95
C ASP A 72 -25.26 -0.61 3.26
N ALA A 73 -24.08 -0.63 3.87
CA ALA A 73 -23.73 0.08 5.09
C ALA A 73 -23.98 1.59 4.96
N VAL A 74 -23.56 2.24 3.87
CA VAL A 74 -23.82 3.67 3.66
C VAL A 74 -25.32 3.94 3.50
N LYS A 75 -26.04 3.07 2.76
CA LYS A 75 -27.50 3.20 2.61
C LYS A 75 -28.24 2.93 3.92
N LYS A 76 -27.80 1.96 4.70
CA LYS A 76 -28.38 1.55 5.99
C LYS A 76 -28.16 2.63 7.04
N VAL A 77 -26.96 3.21 7.10
CA VAL A 77 -26.66 4.38 7.95
C VAL A 77 -27.49 5.58 7.51
N GLY A 78 -27.59 5.85 6.21
CA GLY A 78 -28.46 6.93 5.69
C GLY A 78 -29.94 6.72 6.03
N LEU A 79 -30.43 5.47 5.98
CA LEU A 79 -31.80 5.12 6.39
C LEU A 79 -31.99 5.27 7.91
N GLN A 80 -31.02 4.89 8.72
CA GLN A 80 -31.05 5.07 10.18
C GLN A 80 -31.10 6.56 10.55
N LEU A 81 -30.20 7.38 9.98
CA LEU A 81 -30.21 8.84 10.15
C LEU A 81 -31.56 9.46 9.77
N ARG A 82 -32.11 9.07 8.61
CA ARG A 82 -33.42 9.55 8.16
C ARG A 82 -34.54 9.17 9.14
N ASN A 83 -34.53 7.95 9.66
CA ASN A 83 -35.53 7.48 10.61
C ASN A 83 -35.40 8.17 11.96
N ASP A 84 -34.19 8.46 12.41
CA ASP A 84 -33.95 9.17 13.67
C ASP A 84 -34.38 10.64 13.57
N ILE A 85 -34.09 11.31 12.44
CA ILE A 85 -34.60 12.66 12.16
C ILE A 85 -36.14 12.67 12.13
N LYS A 86 -36.78 11.68 11.51
CA LYS A 86 -38.25 11.57 11.50
C LYS A 86 -38.87 11.34 12.87
N LYS A 87 -38.14 10.71 13.80
CA LYS A 87 -38.61 10.48 15.18
C LYS A 87 -38.42 11.69 16.07
N GLN A 88 -37.51 12.60 15.71
CA GLN A 88 -37.40 13.88 16.38
C GLN A 88 -38.62 14.71 16.01
N ASP A 89 -39.49 14.96 16.99
CA ASP A 89 -40.64 15.87 16.85
C ASP A 89 -40.18 17.34 16.92
N ILE A 90 -39.11 17.64 16.19
CA ILE A 90 -38.49 18.95 16.11
C ILE A 90 -38.89 19.52 14.76
N SER A 91 -39.62 20.63 14.78
CA SER A 91 -39.97 21.37 13.58
C SER A 91 -38.70 21.86 12.88
N GLN A 92 -38.24 21.14 11.85
CA GLN A 92 -37.13 21.58 11.02
C GLN A 92 -37.58 22.78 10.18
N ARG A 93 -37.15 23.98 10.57
CA ARG A 93 -37.40 25.20 9.81
C ARG A 93 -36.40 25.30 8.66
N TRP A 94 -36.89 25.61 7.46
CA TRP A 94 -36.05 25.95 6.31
C TRP A 94 -36.27 27.42 5.92
N PRO A 95 -35.22 28.21 5.67
CA PRO A 95 -33.80 27.86 5.84
C PRO A 95 -33.45 27.63 7.32
N PRO A 96 -32.38 26.86 7.63
CA PRO A 96 -31.91 26.72 9.00
C PRO A 96 -31.55 28.10 9.54
N ASP A 97 -32.08 28.44 10.72
CA ASP A 97 -31.71 29.67 11.41
C ASP A 97 -30.22 29.52 11.78
N VAL A 98 -29.36 30.27 11.08
CA VAL A 98 -27.93 30.33 11.38
C VAL A 98 -27.78 31.24 12.60
N GLU A 99 -28.03 30.72 13.79
CA GLU A 99 -27.53 31.41 14.98
C GLU A 99 -26.00 31.36 14.88
N GLN A 100 -25.38 32.54 14.81
CA GLN A 100 -23.93 32.69 14.86
C GLN A 100 -23.48 32.23 16.25
N ASP A 101 -23.18 30.94 16.38
CA ASP A 101 -22.36 30.42 17.48
C ASP A 101 -20.91 30.93 17.25
N ASP A 102 -20.69 32.21 17.58
CA ASP A 102 -19.37 32.84 17.73
C ASP A 102 -18.65 32.32 18.99
N ASN A 103 -18.78 31.04 19.31
CA ASN A 103 -18.08 30.39 20.41
C ASN A 103 -17.82 28.93 20.05
N ILE A 104 -16.71 28.67 19.34
CA ILE A 104 -15.75 27.60 19.60
C ILE A 104 -14.54 27.89 18.68
N ILE A 105 -13.51 28.51 19.26
CA ILE A 105 -12.08 28.15 19.24
C ILE A 105 -11.32 29.32 19.90
N MET A 106 -11.03 29.16 21.19
CA MET A 106 -9.72 29.49 21.76
C MET A 106 -9.22 28.24 22.48
#